data_AF-A0A1H7H759-F1
#
_entry.id   AF-A0A1H7H759-F1
#
_cell.length_a   1.000
_cell.length_b   1.000
_cell.length_c   1.000
_cell.angle_alpha   90.00
_cell.angle_beta   90.00
_cell.angle_gamma   90.00
#
_symmetry.space_group_name_H-M   'P 1'
#
loop_
_entity.id
_entity.type
_entity.pdbx_description
1 polymer ?
#
loop_
_entity_poly.entity_id
_entity_poly.type
_entity_poly.pdbx_seq_one_letter_code
_entity_poly.pdbx_strand_id
1 'polypeptide(L)'
;MTDPDPNPAMPQDQPVRIIKHSAPLRPRGFAITCPSCGAERDWLLIHRPRTRGVFIRCRCAHQWIDPELDLESFEAMYIYPEQEFDSAEAIIEATGFDGLFSGTYM
;
A
#
# COMPACT_ATOMS: atom_id res chain seq x y z
N MET A 1 -45.13 -13.35 -7.29
CA MET A 1 -44.09 -14.25 -6.74
C MET A 1 -42.91 -14.22 -7.69
N THR A 2 -42.02 -13.26 -7.48
CA THR A 2 -40.68 -13.30 -8.08
C THR A 2 -39.81 -12.59 -7.05
N ASP A 3 -39.32 -13.34 -6.08
CA ASP A 3 -38.15 -12.93 -5.33
C ASP A 3 -36.98 -12.98 -6.32
N PRO A 4 -36.21 -11.89 -6.51
CA PRO A 4 -35.00 -11.97 -7.30
C PRO A 4 -33.97 -12.80 -6.52
N ASP A 5 -33.36 -13.74 -7.23
CA ASP A 5 -32.22 -14.56 -6.81
C ASP A 5 -31.23 -13.78 -5.93
N PRO A 6 -30.80 -14.31 -4.77
CA PRO A 6 -29.65 -13.75 -4.08
C PRO A 6 -28.44 -14.09 -4.93
N ASN A 7 -28.03 -13.17 -5.80
CA ASN A 7 -26.75 -13.24 -6.49
C ASN A 7 -25.68 -13.62 -5.45
N PRO A 8 -25.03 -14.80 -5.55
CA PRO A 8 -23.96 -15.13 -4.63
C PRO A 8 -22.84 -14.16 -4.97
N ALA A 9 -22.71 -13.11 -4.15
CA ALA A 9 -21.57 -12.23 -4.19
C ALA A 9 -20.34 -13.14 -4.12
N MET A 10 -19.69 -13.34 -5.27
CA MET A 10 -18.39 -13.98 -5.31
C MET A 10 -17.51 -13.22 -4.31
N PRO A 11 -16.58 -13.85 -3.59
CA PRO A 11 -15.64 -13.12 -2.74
C PRO A 11 -14.69 -12.29 -3.63
N GLN A 12 -15.14 -11.11 -4.04
CA GLN A 12 -14.39 -10.06 -4.73
C GLN A 12 -13.88 -9.02 -3.72
N ASP A 13 -14.42 -9.00 -2.51
CA ASP A 13 -14.26 -7.94 -1.51
C ASP A 13 -13.31 -8.31 -0.37
N GLN A 14 -12.13 -8.86 -0.66
CA GLN A 14 -11.09 -8.70 0.35
C GLN A 14 -10.63 -7.23 0.30
N PRO A 15 -10.71 -6.47 1.40
CA PRO A 15 -10.34 -5.06 1.40
C PRO A 15 -8.86 -4.91 1.05
N VAL A 16 -8.52 -3.78 0.43
CA VAL A 16 -7.12 -3.42 0.20
C VAL A 16 -6.51 -3.06 1.56
N ARG A 17 -5.42 -3.75 1.92
CA ARG A 17 -4.74 -3.53 3.19
C ARG A 17 -3.60 -2.55 3.01
N ILE A 18 -3.58 -1.51 3.85
CA ILE A 18 -2.61 -0.44 3.75
C ILE A 18 -1.95 -0.12 5.08
N ILE A 19 -0.64 0.08 5.00
CA ILE A 19 0.18 0.51 6.11
C ILE A 19 0.89 1.80 5.71
N LYS A 20 0.68 2.86 6.49
CA LYS A 20 1.50 4.06 6.44
C LYS A 20 2.75 3.84 7.30
N HIS A 21 3.90 3.72 6.65
CA HIS A 21 5.18 3.49 7.30
C HIS A 21 6.07 4.73 7.20
N SER A 22 6.08 5.54 8.25
CA SER A 22 6.85 6.81 8.27
C SER A 22 8.36 6.62 8.44
N ALA A 23 8.80 5.46 8.93
CA ALA A 23 10.22 5.17 9.17
C ALA A 23 10.92 4.60 7.93
N PRO A 24 12.27 4.50 7.91
CA PRO A 24 12.96 3.78 6.85
C PRO A 24 12.50 2.33 6.75
N LEU A 25 12.28 1.87 5.52
CA LEU A 25 11.82 0.52 5.23
C LEU A 25 13.04 -0.37 4.96
N ARG A 26 13.22 -1.44 5.75
CA ARG A 26 14.44 -2.28 5.71
C ARG A 26 14.16 -3.78 5.58
N PRO A 27 13.45 -4.24 4.54
CA PRO A 27 13.10 -5.67 4.41
C PRO A 27 14.33 -6.55 4.23
N ARG A 28 15.43 -6.01 3.67
CA ARG A 28 16.68 -6.72 3.39
C ARG A 28 17.84 -6.26 4.29
N GLY A 29 17.55 -5.59 5.41
CA GLY A 29 18.56 -5.00 6.30
C GLY A 29 19.14 -3.65 5.86
N PHE A 30 19.02 -3.28 4.57
CA PHE A 30 19.31 -1.93 4.07
C PHE A 30 18.04 -1.11 3.85
N ALA A 31 18.16 0.21 3.95
CA ALA A 31 17.03 1.11 3.72
C ALA A 31 16.69 1.14 2.23
N ILE A 32 15.42 0.92 1.92
CA ILE A 32 14.87 1.18 0.59
C ILE A 32 14.87 2.70 0.36
N THR A 33 15.26 3.10 -0.84
CA THR A 33 15.20 4.49 -1.30
C THR A 33 14.31 4.60 -2.52
N CYS A 34 13.63 5.72 -2.68
CA CYS A 34 12.75 5.92 -3.82
C CYS A 34 13.63 6.14 -5.06
N PRO A 35 13.50 5.32 -6.11
CA PRO A 35 14.31 5.49 -7.32
C PRO A 35 13.99 6.77 -8.09
N SER A 36 12.86 7.43 -7.79
CA SER A 36 12.44 8.70 -8.42
C SER A 36 12.97 9.94 -7.68
N CYS A 37 12.88 9.98 -6.35
CA CYS A 37 13.24 11.17 -5.56
C CYS A 37 14.32 10.96 -4.49
N GLY A 38 14.84 9.74 -4.31
CA GLY A 38 15.87 9.41 -3.32
C GLY A 38 15.39 9.35 -1.87
N ALA A 39 14.11 9.59 -1.58
CA ALA A 39 13.59 9.54 -0.21
C ALA A 39 13.78 8.15 0.42
N GLU A 40 14.18 8.11 1.70
CA GLU A 40 14.40 6.84 2.44
C GLU A 40 13.26 6.51 3.43
N ARG A 41 12.27 7.38 3.56
CA ARG A 41 11.20 7.35 4.57
C ARG A 41 9.86 7.74 3.97
N ASP A 42 8.80 7.66 4.77
CA ASP A 42 7.42 7.96 4.37
C ASP A 42 6.93 7.11 3.20
N TRP A 43 6.62 5.86 3.54
CA TRP A 43 6.15 4.82 2.62
C TRP A 43 4.67 4.52 2.84
N LEU A 44 3.98 4.25 1.74
CA LEU A 44 2.65 3.67 1.75
C LEU A 44 2.76 2.26 1.17
N LEU A 45 2.53 1.26 2.02
CA LEU A 45 2.53 -0.14 1.64
C LEU A 45 1.10 -0.55 1.31
N ILE A 46 0.90 -1.14 0.14
CA ILE A 46 -0.43 -1.51 -0.36
C ILE A 46 -0.39 -2.99 -0.70
N HIS A 47 -1.12 -3.80 0.05
CA HIS A 47 -1.31 -5.21 -0.23
C HIS A 47 -2.70 -5.42 -0.85
N ARG A 48 -2.72 -5.99 -2.06
CA ARG A 48 -3.94 -6.33 -2.79
C ARG A 48 -4.15 -7.86 -2.75
N PRO A 49 -5.33 -8.35 -2.35
CA PRO A 49 -5.60 -9.78 -2.17
C PRO A 49 -5.34 -10.66 -3.41
N ARG A 50 -5.42 -10.07 -4.61
CA ARG A 50 -5.25 -10.79 -5.89
C ARG A 50 -3.87 -10.59 -6.52
N THR A 51 -2.97 -9.84 -5.89
CA THR A 51 -1.63 -9.59 -6.40
C THR A 51 -0.61 -10.30 -5.54
N ARG A 52 0.32 -11.02 -6.18
CA ARG A 52 1.48 -11.56 -5.47
C ARG A 52 2.48 -10.43 -5.26
N GLY A 53 2.50 -9.87 -4.06
CA GLY A 53 3.46 -8.87 -3.63
C GLY A 53 2.81 -7.61 -3.07
N VAL A 54 3.65 -6.79 -2.45
CA VAL A 54 3.25 -5.53 -1.83
C VAL A 54 3.73 -4.38 -2.69
N PHE A 55 2.82 -3.47 -3.02
CA PHE A 55 3.19 -2.23 -3.69
C PHE A 55 3.74 -1.26 -2.65
N ILE A 56 4.90 -0.70 -2.96
CA ILE A 56 5.49 0.40 -2.21
C ILE A 56 5.21 1.66 -3.00
N ARG A 57 4.62 2.65 -2.34
CA ARG A 57 4.38 3.98 -2.90
C ARG A 57 5.09 5.04 -2.06
N CYS A 58 5.86 5.86 -2.73
CA CYS A 58 6.48 7.05 -2.15
C CYS A 58 5.51 8.23 -2.19
N ARG A 59 5.68 9.22 -1.30
CA ARG A 59 4.93 10.49 -1.34
C ARG A 59 5.10 11.27 -2.65
N CYS A 60 6.18 11.03 -3.41
CA CYS A 60 6.36 11.60 -4.75
C CYS A 60 5.48 10.95 -5.83
N ALA A 61 4.50 10.12 -5.44
CA ALA A 61 3.63 9.32 -6.29
C ALA A 61 4.31 8.17 -7.06
N HIS A 62 5.63 7.98 -6.91
CA HIS A 62 6.30 6.82 -7.50
C HIS A 62 5.88 5.53 -6.78
N GLN A 63 5.40 4.56 -7.55
CA GLN A 63 4.92 3.28 -7.05
C GLN A 63 5.58 2.13 -7.81
N TRP A 64 6.00 1.11 -7.08
CA TRP A 64 6.57 -0.11 -7.65
C TRP A 64 6.24 -1.32 -6.76
N ILE A 65 6.43 -2.52 -7.31
CA ILE A 65 6.39 -3.76 -6.53
C ILE A 65 7.82 -4.08 -6.16
N ASP A 66 8.08 -4.28 -4.87
CA ASP A 66 9.36 -4.83 -4.44
C ASP A 66 9.25 -6.36 -4.37
N PRO A 67 10.07 -7.11 -5.13
CA PRO A 67 9.96 -8.57 -5.20
C PRO A 67 10.34 -9.29 -3.90
N GLU A 68 11.05 -8.60 -3.00
CA GLU A 68 11.53 -9.16 -1.73
C GLU A 68 10.70 -8.67 -0.55
N LEU A 69 9.77 -7.72 -0.78
CA LEU A 69 8.76 -7.36 0.20
C LEU A 69 7.56 -8.30 0.04
N ASP A 70 7.63 -9.42 0.73
CA ASP A 70 6.57 -10.42 0.77
C ASP A 70 5.48 -10.08 1.79
N LEU A 71 4.44 -10.92 1.80
CA LEU A 71 3.32 -10.76 2.71
C LEU A 71 3.79 -10.92 4.17
N GLU A 72 4.73 -11.81 4.46
CA GLU A 72 5.25 -12.01 5.82
C GLU A 72 5.91 -10.74 6.36
N SER A 73 6.74 -10.09 5.55
CA SER A 73 7.36 -8.81 5.89
C SER A 73 6.34 -7.70 6.10
N PHE A 74 5.28 -7.67 5.28
CA PHE A 74 4.17 -6.72 5.43
C PHE A 74 3.40 -6.93 6.72
N GLU A 75 3.03 -8.17 7.04
CA GLU A 75 2.33 -8.55 8.27
C GLU A 75 3.23 -8.29 9.51
N ALA A 76 4.56 -8.43 9.39
CA ALA A 76 5.47 -8.10 10.49
C ALA A 76 5.55 -6.58 10.79
N MET A 77 5.29 -5.74 9.79
CA MET A 77 5.20 -4.27 9.96
C MET A 77 3.83 -3.81 10.43
N TYR A 78 2.86 -4.72 10.48
CA TYR A 78 1.50 -4.48 10.90
C TYR A 78 1.42 -4.34 12.43
N ILE A 79 1.73 -3.13 12.94
CA ILE A 79 1.75 -2.85 14.39
C ILE A 79 0.64 -1.86 14.82
N TYR A 80 -0.09 -1.22 13.89
CA TYR A 80 -1.14 -0.23 14.21
C TYR A 80 -2.39 -0.46 13.34
N PRO A 81 -3.60 -0.17 13.85
CA PRO A 81 -4.86 -0.68 13.29
C PRO A 81 -5.07 -0.20 11.85
N GLU A 82 -5.36 -1.17 10.99
CA GLU A 82 -5.77 -1.01 9.60
C GLU A 82 -6.83 0.08 9.47
N GLN A 83 -6.56 1.07 8.62
CA GLN A 83 -7.67 1.60 7.86
C GLN A 83 -7.86 0.65 6.67
N GLU A 84 -8.92 -0.14 6.75
CA GLU A 84 -9.46 -0.85 5.60
C GLU A 84 -10.17 0.18 4.71
N PHE A 85 -9.96 0.08 3.41
CA PHE A 85 -10.57 0.98 2.45
C PHE A 85 -11.01 0.21 1.20
N ASP A 86 -12.01 0.77 0.53
CA ASP A 86 -12.67 0.15 -0.61
C ASP A 86 -11.82 0.17 -1.89
N SER A 87 -10.85 1.09 -2.03
CA SER A 87 -10.00 1.20 -3.23
C SER A 87 -8.66 1.91 -3.00
N ALA A 88 -7.60 1.49 -3.70
CA ALA A 88 -6.25 2.07 -3.56
C ALA A 88 -6.20 3.60 -3.78
N GLU A 89 -7.02 4.10 -4.70
CA GLU A 89 -7.08 5.52 -5.09
C GLU A 89 -7.63 6.40 -3.96
N ALA A 90 -8.68 5.94 -3.27
CA ALA A 90 -9.27 6.67 -2.14
C ALA A 90 -8.24 6.88 -1.00
N ILE A 91 -7.33 5.92 -0.80
CA ILE A 91 -6.25 6.04 0.19
C ILE A 91 -5.20 7.04 -0.23
N ILE A 92 -4.78 6.98 -1.50
CA ILE A 92 -3.71 7.84 -1.99
C ILE A 92 -4.07 9.31 -1.77
N GLU A 93 -5.34 9.66 -2.04
CA GLU A 93 -5.90 10.98 -1.76
C GLU A 93 -6.01 11.24 -0.24
N ALA A 94 -6.59 10.32 0.53
CA ALA A 94 -6.78 10.50 1.98
C ALA A 94 -5.47 10.60 2.78
N THR A 95 -4.38 10.01 2.29
CA THR A 95 -3.09 9.91 3.00
C THR A 95 -2.03 10.91 2.50
N GLY A 96 -2.30 11.65 1.41
CA GLY A 96 -1.37 12.63 0.85
C GLY A 96 -0.17 12.01 0.11
N PHE A 97 -0.35 10.81 -0.44
CA PHE A 97 0.65 10.13 -1.29
C PHE A 97 0.36 10.35 -2.78
N ASP A 98 -0.37 11.40 -3.11
CA ASP A 98 -0.84 11.78 -4.46
C ASP A 98 0.23 12.48 -5.32
N GLY A 99 1.40 12.78 -4.77
CA GLY A 99 2.50 13.43 -5.49
C GLY A 99 2.61 14.93 -5.22
N LEU A 100 1.74 15.52 -4.39
CA LEU A 100 1.84 16.92 -3.96
C LEU A 100 3.17 17.23 -3.22
N PHE A 101 3.82 16.21 -2.66
CA PHE A 101 5.13 16.31 -2.01
C PHE A 101 6.31 15.95 -2.94
N SER A 102 6.10 15.93 -4.25
CA SER A 102 7.20 15.80 -5.20
C SER A 102 8.15 17.00 -5.06
N GLY A 103 9.45 16.73 -4.87
CA GLY A 103 10.47 17.77 -4.72
C GLY A 103 10.72 18.29 -3.29
N THR A 104 10.05 17.78 -2.26
CA THR A 104 10.32 18.20 -0.86
C THR A 104 11.46 17.44 -0.18
N TYR A 105 11.91 16.33 -0.77
CA TYR A 105 13.08 15.59 -0.31
C TYR A 105 14.29 16.06 -1.13
N MET A 106 15.23 16.70 -0.44
CA MET A 106 16.45 17.31 -0.99
C MET A 106 17.65 16.83 -0.18
#